data_AF-A0A2H6NBF5-F1
#
_entry.id   AF-A0A2H6NBF5-F1
#
_cell.length_a   1.000
_cell.length_b   1.000
_cell.length_c   1.000
_cell.angle_alpha   90.00
_cell.angle_beta   90.00
_cell.angle_gamma   90.00
#
_symmetry.space_group_name_H-M   'P 1'
#
loop_
_entity.id
_entity.type
_entity.pdbx_description
1 polymer ?
#
loop_
_entity_poly.entity_id
_entity_poly.type
_entity_poly.pdbx_seq_one_letter_code
_entity_poly.pdbx_strand_id
1 'polypeptide(L)'
;MVKFLLERIAPVHIDSEAISALVKLMNKSIEGTADDEEEGVSPDTAIRSGLELLKVLSFTHPTSFHSAETYESLLQCLRMEDDKVAEAAIQIFRNTGHKIETDLPQIRSTLIPILHQKAKRGTPHQAKQAIHCIHAIFSNKEVQLAQIFEPLSRSLNADVPEQLITPLVSLGHISMLAPDQFASPMKSVVANFIVKDLLMNDRSTGEKNGKLWSPDEEVSPEVLAKVQAIKLLVRWLLGMKNNQSKSANSTLRLLSAMLVSEGDLTEQKRISKSDMSRLRLAAGSAIMKLAQEPCYHEIITPEQFQLCALVINDECYQVRQIFAQKLHKALVKLLLPLEYMAIFALCAKDPVKERRAHARQCLLKNISIRREYIKQNPMASEKLVSLLPEYVVPYMIHLLAHDPDFTKQQDIDQLRDIKECLWFMLEVLMTKNENNSHAFMKKMTE
;
A
#
# COMPACT_ATOMS: atom_id res chain seq x y z
N MET A 1 -38.64 -7.76 18.28
CA MET A 1 -37.58 -8.22 17.34
C MET A 1 -37.71 -7.55 15.97
N VAL A 2 -38.90 -7.58 15.32
CA VAL A 2 -39.11 -6.92 14.02
C VAL A 2 -38.90 -5.41 14.06
N LYS A 3 -39.43 -4.71 15.07
CA LYS A 3 -39.22 -3.26 15.25
C LYS A 3 -37.73 -2.87 15.34
N PHE A 4 -36.96 -3.59 16.15
CA PHE A 4 -35.51 -3.37 16.28
C PHE A 4 -34.76 -3.61 14.96
N LEU A 5 -35.18 -4.59 14.16
CA LEU A 5 -34.63 -4.80 12.83
C LEU A 5 -34.97 -3.63 11.91
N LEU A 6 -36.25 -3.21 11.87
CA LEU A 6 -36.73 -2.10 11.04
C LEU A 6 -36.02 -0.79 11.38
N GLU A 7 -35.85 -0.47 12.67
CA GLU A 7 -35.11 0.71 13.14
C GLU A 7 -33.64 0.71 12.70
N ARG A 8 -33.04 -0.47 12.46
CA ARG A 8 -31.64 -0.60 12.02
C ARG A 8 -31.46 -0.58 10.50
N ILE A 9 -32.48 -0.95 9.73
CA ILE A 9 -32.38 -1.05 8.26
C ILE A 9 -33.10 0.08 7.53
N ALA A 10 -34.05 0.76 8.17
CA ALA A 10 -34.76 1.87 7.56
C ALA A 10 -33.80 3.06 7.36
N PRO A 11 -33.73 3.66 6.16
CA PRO A 11 -32.95 4.87 5.95
C PRO A 11 -33.63 6.03 6.68
N VAL A 12 -33.03 6.49 7.78
CA VAL A 12 -33.58 7.59 8.59
C VAL A 12 -32.98 8.94 8.20
N HIS A 13 -31.66 8.98 7.94
CA HIS A 13 -30.92 10.23 7.73
C HIS A 13 -30.36 10.39 6.31
N ILE A 14 -30.16 9.29 5.59
CA ILE A 14 -29.42 9.28 4.32
C ILE A 14 -30.29 8.70 3.22
N ASP A 15 -30.73 9.58 2.32
CA ASP A 15 -31.36 9.30 1.04
C ASP A 15 -30.83 10.28 -0.03
N SER A 16 -31.41 10.24 -1.23
CA SER A 16 -30.96 11.11 -2.33
C SER A 16 -31.21 12.60 -2.06
N GLU A 17 -32.28 12.95 -1.33
CA GLU A 17 -32.61 14.34 -1.00
C GLU A 17 -31.64 14.87 0.07
N ALA A 18 -31.33 14.06 1.09
CA ALA A 18 -30.36 14.38 2.12
C ALA A 18 -28.95 14.59 1.55
N ILE A 19 -28.52 13.73 0.60
CA ILE A 19 -27.23 13.93 -0.09
C ILE A 19 -27.24 15.22 -0.91
N SER A 20 -28.30 15.49 -1.67
CA SER A 20 -28.43 16.75 -2.42
C SER A 20 -28.39 17.97 -1.50
N ALA A 21 -29.09 17.92 -0.35
CA ALA A 21 -29.08 18.98 0.65
C ALA A 21 -27.69 19.20 1.27
N LEU A 22 -26.99 18.12 1.61
CA LEU A 22 -25.62 18.19 2.15
C LEU A 22 -24.65 18.81 1.14
N VAL A 23 -24.77 18.42 -0.14
CA VAL A 23 -23.97 18.99 -1.22
C VAL A 23 -24.29 20.47 -1.44
N LYS A 24 -25.56 20.87 -1.34
CA LYS A 24 -25.98 22.28 -1.42
C LYS A 24 -25.41 23.11 -0.28
N LEU A 25 -25.38 22.59 0.95
CA LEU A 25 -24.74 23.26 2.09
C LEU A 25 -23.24 23.46 1.82
N MET A 26 -22.57 22.43 1.33
CA MET A 26 -21.16 22.51 0.96
C MET A 26 -20.92 23.56 -0.14
N ASN A 27 -21.78 23.65 -1.15
CA ASN A 27 -21.65 24.69 -2.18
C ASN A 27 -21.78 26.09 -1.63
N LYS A 28 -22.69 26.32 -0.66
CA LYS A 28 -22.80 27.63 -0.01
C LYS A 28 -21.49 28.01 0.69
N SER A 29 -20.84 27.06 1.36
CA SER A 29 -19.52 27.29 1.97
C SER A 29 -18.45 27.59 0.90
N ILE A 30 -18.48 26.90 -0.25
CA ILE A 30 -17.55 27.16 -1.38
C ILE A 30 -17.77 28.54 -2.00
N GLU A 31 -19.03 28.97 -2.13
CA GLU A 31 -19.41 30.27 -2.69
C GLU A 31 -19.25 31.43 -1.69
N GLY A 32 -18.95 31.14 -0.42
CA GLY A 32 -18.87 32.13 0.65
C GLY A 32 -20.23 32.72 1.04
N THR A 33 -21.32 31.99 0.76
CA THR A 33 -22.71 32.38 1.06
C THR A 33 -23.30 31.61 2.24
N ALA A 34 -22.49 30.80 2.92
CA ALA A 34 -22.87 30.10 4.14
C ALA A 34 -22.57 30.94 5.38
N ASP A 35 -23.36 30.75 6.43
CA ASP A 35 -23.20 31.36 7.75
C ASP A 35 -22.15 30.59 8.60
N ASP A 36 -21.09 30.07 7.96
CA ASP A 36 -20.11 29.17 8.59
C ASP A 36 -19.46 29.82 9.82
N GLU A 37 -19.10 31.10 9.72
CA GLU A 37 -18.49 31.86 10.81
C GLU A 37 -19.45 32.11 11.98
N GLU A 38 -20.74 32.29 11.71
CA GLU A 38 -21.78 32.42 12.75
C GLU A 38 -22.00 31.10 13.49
N GLU A 39 -21.84 29.97 12.79
CA GLU A 39 -21.84 28.61 13.35
C GLU A 39 -20.50 28.22 14.00
N GLY A 40 -19.52 29.14 14.03
CA GLY A 40 -18.23 28.97 14.71
C GLY A 40 -17.24 28.05 13.98
N VAL A 41 -17.39 27.87 12.66
CA VAL A 41 -16.52 27.03 11.82
C VAL A 41 -15.98 27.86 10.65
N SER A 42 -14.72 27.66 10.26
CA SER A 42 -14.22 28.33 9.05
C SER A 42 -14.77 27.66 7.79
N PRO A 43 -15.02 28.40 6.69
CA PRO A 43 -15.49 27.82 5.42
C PRO A 43 -14.61 26.65 4.94
N ASP A 44 -13.28 26.79 4.99
CA ASP A 44 -12.35 25.72 4.63
C ASP A 44 -12.54 24.44 5.45
N THR A 45 -12.82 24.59 6.75
CA THR A 45 -13.04 23.46 7.66
C THR A 45 -14.38 22.80 7.39
N ALA A 46 -15.42 23.59 7.13
CA ALA A 46 -16.74 23.11 6.76
C ALA A 46 -16.69 22.30 5.45
N ILE A 47 -16.05 22.83 4.41
CA ILE A 47 -15.89 22.17 3.10
C ILE A 47 -15.14 20.84 3.25
N ARG A 48 -13.99 20.85 3.93
CA ARG A 48 -13.18 19.63 4.12
C ARG A 48 -13.95 18.56 4.91
N SER A 49 -14.62 18.95 5.98
CA SER A 49 -15.39 18.01 6.82
C SER A 49 -16.61 17.47 6.07
N GLY A 50 -17.32 18.32 5.32
CA GLY A 50 -18.43 17.93 4.46
C GLY A 50 -18.01 16.92 3.38
N LEU A 51 -16.88 17.15 2.71
CA LEU A 51 -16.33 16.22 1.73
C LEU A 51 -15.86 14.89 2.33
N GLU A 52 -15.25 14.92 3.51
CA GLU A 52 -14.89 13.68 4.22
C GLU A 52 -16.14 12.87 4.59
N LEU A 53 -17.21 13.52 5.03
CA LEU A 53 -18.50 12.88 5.27
C LEU A 53 -19.09 12.30 3.97
N LEU A 54 -19.16 13.10 2.90
CA LEU A 54 -19.64 12.64 1.59
C LEU A 54 -18.80 11.47 1.06
N LYS A 55 -17.49 11.47 1.28
CA LYS A 55 -16.61 10.35 0.93
C LYS A 55 -16.98 9.08 1.68
N VAL A 56 -17.26 9.15 2.99
CA VAL A 56 -17.73 7.99 3.77
C VAL A 56 -19.10 7.51 3.26
N LEU A 57 -20.02 8.45 3.00
CA LEU A 57 -21.36 8.15 2.48
C LEU A 57 -21.31 7.54 1.08
N SER A 58 -20.34 7.92 0.24
CA SER A 58 -20.16 7.35 -1.10
C SER A 58 -19.87 5.84 -1.08
N PHE A 59 -19.31 5.30 0.00
CA PHE A 59 -19.06 3.86 0.15
C PHE A 59 -20.29 3.10 0.66
N THR A 60 -21.16 3.76 1.44
CA THR A 60 -22.28 3.12 2.14
C THR A 60 -23.61 3.30 1.42
N HIS A 61 -23.79 4.44 0.75
CA HIS A 61 -25.02 4.84 0.05
C HIS A 61 -24.72 5.38 -1.37
N PRO A 62 -23.95 4.66 -2.21
CA PRO A 62 -23.48 5.17 -3.50
C PRO A 62 -24.63 5.57 -4.46
N THR A 63 -25.78 4.89 -4.39
CA THR A 63 -26.94 5.16 -5.24
C THR A 63 -27.60 6.51 -4.93
N SER A 64 -27.49 7.01 -3.70
CA SER A 64 -28.09 8.28 -3.28
C SER A 64 -27.39 9.51 -3.88
N PHE A 65 -26.20 9.33 -4.46
CA PHE A 65 -25.43 10.41 -5.11
C PHE A 65 -25.82 10.64 -6.57
N HIS A 66 -26.65 9.76 -7.16
CA HIS A 66 -26.92 9.79 -8.60
C HIS A 66 -27.93 10.88 -8.99
N SER A 67 -27.48 12.14 -8.99
CA SER A 67 -28.23 13.29 -9.49
C SER A 67 -27.30 14.27 -10.24
N ALA A 68 -27.84 14.97 -11.24
CA ALA A 68 -27.07 15.96 -11.99
C ALA A 68 -26.50 17.06 -11.08
N GLU A 69 -27.34 17.63 -10.20
CA GLU A 69 -26.95 18.67 -9.24
C GLU A 69 -25.78 18.24 -8.35
N THR A 70 -25.82 17.01 -7.84
CA THR A 70 -24.74 16.48 -6.99
C THR A 70 -23.43 16.41 -7.75
N TYR A 71 -23.45 15.89 -8.98
CA TYR A 71 -22.24 15.77 -9.78
C TYR A 71 -21.71 17.11 -10.31
N GLU A 72 -22.57 18.08 -10.62
CA GLU A 72 -22.15 19.44 -10.98
C GLU A 72 -21.38 20.12 -9.84
N SER A 73 -21.88 19.96 -8.62
CA SER A 73 -21.24 20.45 -7.40
C SER A 73 -19.87 19.79 -7.16
N LEU A 74 -19.80 18.47 -7.36
CA LEU A 74 -18.53 17.74 -7.28
C LEU A 74 -17.55 18.15 -8.40
N LEU A 75 -18.03 18.50 -9.60
CA LEU A 75 -17.18 19.05 -10.66
C LEU A 75 -16.58 20.41 -10.28
N GLN A 76 -17.31 21.25 -9.53
CA GLN A 76 -16.77 22.50 -8.99
C GLN A 76 -15.66 22.20 -7.96
N CYS A 77 -15.88 21.24 -7.05
CA CYS A 77 -14.87 20.81 -6.09
C CYS A 77 -13.56 20.34 -6.78
N LEU A 78 -13.65 19.66 -7.93
CA LEU A 78 -12.47 19.23 -8.69
C LEU A 78 -11.62 20.38 -9.25
N ARG A 79 -12.21 21.56 -9.43
CA ARG A 79 -11.56 22.75 -9.97
C ARG A 79 -10.95 23.64 -8.89
N MET A 80 -11.23 23.37 -7.62
CA MET A 80 -10.63 24.09 -6.50
C MET A 80 -9.11 23.84 -6.43
N GLU A 81 -8.39 24.82 -5.90
CA GLU A 81 -6.93 24.74 -5.71
C GLU A 81 -6.54 23.79 -4.57
N ASP A 82 -7.46 23.51 -3.63
CA ASP A 82 -7.20 22.58 -2.54
C ASP A 82 -7.09 21.13 -3.05
N ASP A 83 -5.88 20.59 -2.98
CA ASP A 83 -5.56 19.26 -3.48
C ASP A 83 -6.34 18.13 -2.81
N LYS A 84 -6.66 18.28 -1.51
CA LYS A 84 -7.40 17.28 -0.74
C LYS A 84 -8.88 17.28 -1.11
N VAL A 85 -9.43 18.46 -1.36
CA VAL A 85 -10.81 18.63 -1.86
C VAL A 85 -10.96 17.95 -3.22
N ALA A 86 -10.05 18.24 -4.15
CA ALA A 86 -10.05 17.61 -5.45
C ALA A 86 -9.86 16.09 -5.35
N GLU A 87 -8.96 15.59 -4.50
CA GLU A 87 -8.80 14.14 -4.28
C GLU A 87 -10.08 13.47 -3.78
N ALA A 88 -10.74 14.05 -2.77
CA ALA A 88 -11.97 13.53 -2.19
C ALA A 88 -13.09 13.48 -3.25
N ALA A 89 -13.24 14.54 -4.04
CA ALA A 89 -14.23 14.60 -5.12
C ALA A 89 -13.99 13.51 -6.19
N ILE A 90 -12.74 13.27 -6.64
CA ILE A 90 -12.44 12.18 -7.59
C ILE A 90 -12.84 10.82 -6.98
N GLN A 91 -12.59 10.63 -5.68
CA GLN A 91 -12.94 9.39 -5.01
C GLN A 91 -14.45 9.18 -4.89
N ILE A 92 -15.22 10.25 -4.64
CA ILE A 92 -16.69 10.19 -4.66
C ILE A 92 -17.17 9.81 -6.07
N PHE A 93 -16.68 10.49 -7.12
CA PHE A 93 -17.01 10.14 -8.51
C PHE A 93 -16.74 8.67 -8.81
N ARG A 94 -15.56 8.16 -8.43
CA ARG A 94 -15.20 6.75 -8.62
C ARG A 94 -16.22 5.80 -7.97
N ASN A 95 -16.67 6.12 -6.76
CA ASN A 95 -17.54 5.24 -5.96
C ASN A 95 -19.00 5.27 -6.41
N THR A 96 -19.47 6.38 -6.98
CA THR A 96 -20.91 6.58 -7.27
C THR A 96 -21.20 6.72 -8.76
N GLY A 97 -20.18 7.03 -9.57
CA GLY A 97 -20.33 7.49 -10.95
C GLY A 97 -20.59 6.41 -12.00
N HIS A 98 -20.88 5.16 -11.61
CA HIS A 98 -21.02 4.03 -12.54
C HIS A 98 -22.08 4.22 -13.64
N LYS A 99 -23.07 5.09 -13.42
CA LYS A 99 -24.12 5.42 -14.39
C LYS A 99 -23.97 6.80 -15.05
N ILE A 100 -22.86 7.51 -14.79
CA ILE A 100 -22.63 8.85 -15.38
C ILE A 100 -22.55 8.76 -16.91
N GLU A 101 -21.92 7.72 -17.45
CA GLU A 101 -21.76 7.58 -18.89
C GLU A 101 -23.09 7.39 -19.64
N THR A 102 -24.03 6.65 -19.05
CA THR A 102 -25.33 6.36 -19.67
C THR A 102 -26.34 7.47 -19.42
N ASP A 103 -26.40 7.99 -18.19
CA ASP A 103 -27.52 8.82 -17.74
C ASP A 103 -27.17 10.31 -17.78
N LEU A 104 -25.89 10.67 -17.69
CA LEU A 104 -25.43 12.06 -17.51
C LEU A 104 -24.28 12.43 -18.48
N PRO A 105 -24.53 12.44 -19.80
CA PRO A 105 -23.49 12.67 -20.81
C PRO A 105 -22.78 14.03 -20.71
N GLN A 106 -23.43 15.05 -20.15
CA GLN A 106 -22.82 16.37 -19.93
C GLN A 106 -21.80 16.36 -18.78
N ILE A 107 -22.08 15.60 -17.71
CA ILE A 107 -21.12 15.40 -16.63
C ILE A 107 -19.91 14.61 -17.16
N ARG A 108 -20.18 13.56 -17.93
CA ARG A 108 -19.15 12.74 -18.57
C ARG A 108 -18.19 13.57 -19.43
N SER A 109 -18.72 14.42 -20.32
CA SER A 109 -17.91 15.24 -21.23
C SER A 109 -17.02 16.24 -20.51
N THR A 110 -17.48 16.75 -19.36
CA THR A 110 -16.71 17.67 -18.51
C THR A 110 -15.69 16.95 -17.63
N LEU A 111 -16.02 15.75 -17.14
CA LEU A 111 -15.20 14.99 -16.20
C LEU A 111 -13.94 14.41 -16.86
N ILE A 112 -14.04 13.87 -18.08
CA ILE A 112 -12.91 13.20 -18.77
C ILE A 112 -11.66 14.11 -18.87
N PRO A 113 -11.74 15.36 -19.38
CA PRO A 113 -10.57 16.23 -19.49
C PRO A 113 -9.93 16.55 -18.14
N ILE A 114 -10.73 16.72 -17.09
CA ILE A 114 -10.25 16.99 -15.72
C ILE A 114 -9.47 15.78 -15.20
N LEU A 115 -10.02 14.57 -15.36
CA LEU A 115 -9.32 13.35 -14.94
C LEU A 115 -8.03 13.13 -15.72
N HIS A 116 -7.99 13.45 -17.02
CA HIS A 116 -6.75 13.42 -17.82
C HIS A 116 -5.71 14.41 -17.29
N GLN A 117 -6.13 15.64 -16.97
CA GLN A 117 -5.25 16.67 -16.43
C GLN A 117 -4.70 16.26 -15.05
N LYS A 118 -5.55 15.77 -14.15
CA LYS A 118 -5.14 15.27 -12.81
C LYS A 118 -4.24 14.03 -12.91
N ALA A 119 -4.48 13.12 -13.86
CA ALA A 119 -3.62 11.97 -14.10
C ALA A 119 -2.24 12.34 -14.66
N LYS A 120 -2.13 13.42 -15.44
CA LYS A 120 -0.86 13.83 -16.07
C LYS A 120 -0.04 14.81 -15.23
N ARG A 121 -0.72 15.72 -14.51
CA ARG A 121 -0.09 16.88 -13.85
C ARG A 121 -0.55 17.11 -12.41
N GLY A 122 -1.53 16.36 -11.92
CA GLY A 122 -1.99 16.50 -10.53
C GLY A 122 -1.00 15.93 -9.52
N THR A 123 -1.37 15.97 -8.25
CA THR A 123 -0.59 15.30 -7.20
C THR A 123 -0.58 13.79 -7.42
N PRO A 124 0.40 13.05 -6.86
CA PRO A 124 0.43 11.59 -6.97
C PRO A 124 -0.85 10.90 -6.49
N HIS A 125 -1.51 11.47 -5.47
CA HIS A 125 -2.77 10.94 -4.95
C HIS A 125 -3.93 11.19 -5.91
N GLN A 126 -4.09 12.41 -6.42
CA GLN A 126 -5.10 12.73 -7.43
C GLN A 126 -4.91 11.90 -8.69
N ALA A 127 -3.68 11.72 -9.15
CA ALA A 127 -3.37 10.95 -10.35
C ALA A 127 -3.78 9.48 -10.22
N LYS A 128 -3.47 8.86 -9.07
CA LYS A 128 -3.97 7.53 -8.72
C LYS A 128 -5.50 7.48 -8.77
N GLN A 129 -6.18 8.41 -8.10
CA GLN A 129 -7.65 8.38 -8.06
C GLN A 129 -8.25 8.60 -9.44
N ALA A 130 -7.66 9.47 -10.26
CA ALA A 130 -8.13 9.77 -11.61
C ALA A 130 -8.06 8.54 -12.52
N ILE A 131 -6.96 7.79 -12.49
CA ILE A 131 -6.82 6.54 -13.25
C ILE A 131 -7.87 5.50 -12.81
N HIS A 132 -8.12 5.36 -11.50
CA HIS A 132 -9.16 4.45 -10.99
C HIS A 132 -10.57 4.92 -11.36
N CYS A 133 -10.81 6.23 -11.34
CA CYS A 133 -12.08 6.84 -11.72
C CYS A 133 -12.39 6.59 -13.21
N ILE A 134 -11.40 6.80 -14.10
CA ILE A 134 -11.51 6.51 -15.52
C ILE A 134 -11.87 5.05 -15.75
N HIS A 135 -11.15 4.14 -15.09
CA HIS A 135 -11.36 2.70 -15.22
C HIS A 135 -12.74 2.25 -14.70
N ALA A 136 -13.27 2.89 -13.66
CA ALA A 136 -14.52 2.50 -13.01
C ALA A 136 -15.78 3.04 -13.69
N ILE A 137 -15.69 4.20 -14.36
CA ILE A 137 -16.86 4.93 -14.88
C ILE A 137 -17.04 4.74 -16.39
N PHE A 138 -15.95 4.71 -17.17
CA PHE A 138 -16.06 4.78 -18.63
C PHE A 138 -15.89 3.41 -19.30
N SER A 139 -16.82 3.08 -20.19
CA SER A 139 -16.77 1.89 -21.05
C SER A 139 -15.58 1.90 -21.99
N ASN A 140 -15.27 3.07 -22.58
CA ASN A 140 -14.10 3.29 -23.45
C ASN A 140 -12.79 3.56 -22.68
N LYS A 141 -12.68 3.06 -21.44
CA LYS A 141 -11.51 3.23 -20.55
C LYS A 141 -10.17 2.94 -21.24
N GLU A 142 -10.09 1.94 -22.10
CA GLU A 142 -8.86 1.58 -22.82
C GLU A 142 -8.33 2.73 -23.69
N VAL A 143 -9.23 3.44 -24.37
CA VAL A 143 -8.89 4.61 -25.18
C VAL A 143 -8.44 5.77 -24.29
N GLN A 144 -9.17 6.02 -23.20
CA GLN A 144 -8.84 7.10 -22.25
C GLN A 144 -7.46 6.87 -21.59
N LEU A 145 -7.20 5.64 -21.13
CA LEU A 145 -5.92 5.27 -20.52
C LEU A 145 -4.77 5.35 -21.54
N ALA A 146 -4.99 5.00 -22.82
CA ALA A 146 -3.96 5.15 -23.86
C ALA A 146 -3.58 6.61 -24.10
N GLN A 147 -4.55 7.52 -24.13
CA GLN A 147 -4.33 8.97 -24.26
C GLN A 147 -3.56 9.57 -23.07
N ILE A 148 -3.49 8.86 -21.94
CA ILE A 148 -2.65 9.22 -20.79
C ILE A 148 -1.29 8.53 -20.87
N PHE A 149 -1.27 7.24 -21.17
CA PHE A 149 -0.06 6.43 -21.21
C PHE A 149 0.95 6.94 -22.24
N GLU A 150 0.53 7.18 -23.49
CA GLU A 150 1.46 7.49 -24.57
C GLU A 150 2.26 8.77 -24.32
N PRO A 151 1.64 9.93 -23.97
CA PRO A 151 2.40 11.14 -23.69
C PRO A 151 3.31 10.98 -22.48
N LEU A 152 2.83 10.34 -21.41
CA LEU A 152 3.62 10.15 -20.19
C LEU A 152 4.83 9.25 -20.42
N SER A 153 4.65 8.14 -21.14
CA SER A 153 5.77 7.21 -21.44
C SER A 153 6.86 7.85 -22.31
N ARG A 154 6.49 8.78 -23.20
CA ARG A 154 7.45 9.51 -24.06
C ARG A 154 8.14 10.67 -23.34
N SER A 155 7.50 11.25 -22.33
CA SER A 155 8.04 12.40 -21.59
C SER A 155 8.87 12.02 -20.36
N LEU A 156 9.11 10.73 -20.12
CA LEU A 156 9.96 10.27 -19.02
C LEU A 156 11.40 10.75 -19.27
N ASN A 157 11.93 11.53 -18.33
CA ASN A 157 13.29 12.04 -18.37
C ASN A 157 13.93 11.92 -16.98
N ALA A 158 14.98 11.11 -16.86
CA ALA A 158 15.68 10.86 -15.61
C ALA A 158 16.55 12.05 -15.16
N ASP A 159 16.82 13.02 -16.04
CA ASP A 159 17.56 14.23 -15.72
C ASP A 159 16.71 15.30 -15.01
N VAL A 160 15.38 15.10 -14.95
CA VAL A 160 14.44 15.99 -14.24
C VAL A 160 13.56 15.15 -13.29
N PRO A 161 14.14 14.57 -12.22
CA PRO A 161 13.48 13.59 -11.37
C PRO A 161 12.24 14.13 -10.63
N GLU A 162 12.16 15.43 -10.37
CA GLU A 162 11.01 16.08 -9.72
C GLU A 162 9.73 15.89 -10.54
N GLN A 163 9.86 15.81 -11.88
CA GLN A 163 8.73 15.65 -12.79
C GLN A 163 8.30 14.19 -12.97
N LEU A 164 9.02 13.21 -12.40
CA LEU A 164 8.74 11.79 -12.60
C LEU A 164 7.69 11.22 -11.64
N ILE A 165 7.47 11.84 -10.48
CA ILE A 165 6.65 11.25 -9.41
C ILE A 165 5.23 10.93 -9.88
N THR A 166 4.52 11.93 -10.42
CA THR A 166 3.14 11.76 -10.90
C THR A 166 3.06 10.83 -12.12
N PRO A 167 3.88 10.99 -13.18
CA PRO A 167 3.90 10.06 -14.31
C PRO A 167 4.11 8.60 -13.90
N LEU A 168 5.06 8.31 -13.00
CA LEU A 168 5.33 6.95 -12.53
C LEU A 168 4.13 6.36 -11.76
N VAL A 169 3.43 7.18 -10.98
CA VAL A 169 2.22 6.73 -10.28
C VAL A 169 1.09 6.41 -11.27
N SER A 170 0.85 7.27 -12.26
CA SER A 170 -0.17 7.04 -13.29
C SER A 170 0.14 5.80 -14.13
N LEU A 171 1.37 5.70 -14.65
CA LEU A 171 1.81 4.54 -15.43
C LEU A 171 1.70 3.23 -14.63
N GLY A 172 2.08 3.25 -13.36
CA GLY A 172 1.93 2.08 -12.48
C GLY A 172 0.47 1.70 -12.22
N HIS A 173 -0.44 2.66 -12.09
CA HIS A 173 -1.86 2.34 -11.94
C HIS A 173 -2.52 1.89 -13.24
N ILE A 174 -2.10 2.43 -14.40
CA ILE A 174 -2.53 1.97 -15.71
C ILE A 174 -2.12 0.51 -15.91
N SER A 175 -0.87 0.15 -15.64
CA SER A 175 -0.37 -1.22 -15.83
C SER A 175 -1.03 -2.24 -14.90
N MET A 176 -1.50 -1.81 -13.73
CA MET A 176 -2.23 -2.67 -12.80
C MET A 176 -3.69 -2.91 -13.23
N LEU A 177 -4.34 -1.91 -13.83
CA LEU A 177 -5.78 -1.96 -14.14
C LEU A 177 -6.07 -2.41 -15.58
N ALA A 178 -5.14 -2.22 -16.50
CA ALA A 178 -5.26 -2.61 -17.90
C ALA A 178 -4.00 -3.37 -18.37
N PRO A 179 -3.64 -4.49 -17.71
CA PRO A 179 -2.42 -5.22 -18.02
C PRO A 179 -2.38 -5.73 -19.46
N ASP A 180 -3.50 -6.23 -20.01
CA ASP A 180 -3.54 -6.81 -21.36
C ASP A 180 -3.19 -5.79 -22.45
N GLN A 181 -3.72 -4.57 -22.33
CA GLN A 181 -3.48 -3.50 -23.28
C GLN A 181 -2.06 -2.95 -23.19
N PHE A 182 -1.50 -2.84 -21.99
CA PHE A 182 -0.22 -2.14 -21.76
C PHE A 182 0.96 -3.07 -21.43
N ALA A 183 0.80 -4.39 -21.43
CA ALA A 183 1.87 -5.33 -21.05
C ALA A 183 3.16 -5.14 -21.86
N SER A 184 3.05 -5.12 -23.19
CA SER A 184 4.20 -4.95 -24.10
C SER A 184 4.86 -3.57 -23.98
N PRO A 185 4.13 -2.44 -24.15
CA PRO A 185 4.76 -1.12 -24.04
C PRO A 185 5.31 -0.86 -22.62
N MET A 186 4.64 -1.33 -21.56
CA MET A 186 5.15 -1.21 -20.20
C MET A 186 6.44 -2.02 -19.99
N LYS A 187 6.55 -3.22 -20.57
CA LYS A 187 7.79 -4.00 -20.50
C LYS A 187 8.98 -3.24 -21.08
N SER A 188 8.77 -2.50 -22.19
CA SER A 188 9.81 -1.63 -22.77
C SER A 188 10.17 -0.47 -21.85
N VAL A 189 9.19 0.24 -21.28
CA VAL A 189 9.41 1.32 -20.30
C VAL A 189 10.18 0.81 -19.08
N VAL A 190 9.82 -0.37 -18.57
CA VAL A 190 10.49 -0.99 -17.42
C VAL A 190 11.94 -1.30 -17.73
N ALA A 191 12.22 -1.97 -18.85
CA ALA A 191 13.58 -2.36 -19.19
C ALA A 191 14.48 -1.15 -19.49
N ASN A 192 14.01 -0.24 -20.35
CA ASN A 192 14.84 0.82 -20.91
C ASN A 192 14.95 2.04 -20.00
N PHE A 193 13.86 2.43 -19.33
CA PHE A 193 13.83 3.62 -18.49
C PHE A 193 13.95 3.26 -17.01
N ILE A 194 13.02 2.47 -16.47
CA ILE A 194 12.96 2.21 -15.02
C ILE A 194 14.22 1.53 -14.50
N VAL A 195 14.61 0.41 -15.11
CA VAL A 195 15.78 -0.35 -14.64
C VAL A 195 17.06 0.33 -15.11
N LYS A 196 17.27 0.43 -16.43
CA LYS A 196 18.54 0.85 -17.01
C LYS A 196 18.88 2.32 -16.76
N ASP A 197 17.91 3.23 -16.93
CA ASP A 197 18.18 4.66 -16.91
C ASP A 197 18.00 5.29 -15.52
N LEU A 198 16.99 4.84 -14.77
CA LEU A 198 16.66 5.41 -13.46
C LEU A 198 17.31 4.66 -12.29
N LEU A 199 17.01 3.37 -12.10
CA LEU A 199 17.46 2.65 -10.90
C LEU A 199 18.97 2.37 -10.87
N MET A 200 19.57 2.09 -12.04
CA MET A 200 20.98 1.72 -12.19
C MET A 200 21.94 2.92 -12.35
N ASN A 201 21.47 4.16 -12.16
CA ASN A 201 22.30 5.37 -12.23
C ASN A 201 22.07 6.26 -11.02
N ASP A 202 23.11 6.96 -10.57
CA ASP A 202 23.04 7.99 -9.53
C ASP A 202 23.54 9.32 -10.09
N ARG A 203 22.60 10.22 -10.40
CA ARG A 203 22.86 11.53 -11.01
C ARG A 203 23.19 12.59 -9.97
N SER A 204 22.54 12.52 -8.82
CA SER A 204 22.77 13.42 -7.69
C SER A 204 23.72 12.79 -6.67
N THR A 205 24.53 13.63 -6.01
CA THR A 205 25.34 13.20 -4.86
C THR A 205 24.65 13.66 -3.59
N GLY A 206 24.33 12.70 -2.73
CA GLY A 206 23.65 12.96 -1.46
C GLY A 206 24.57 13.62 -0.42
N GLU A 207 23.97 14.39 0.49
CA GLU A 207 24.71 15.01 1.58
C GLU A 207 25.31 13.98 2.56
N LYS A 208 26.55 14.22 2.97
CA LYS A 208 27.28 13.36 3.91
C LYS A 208 27.14 13.85 5.36
N ASN A 209 25.90 13.98 5.83
CA ASN A 209 25.61 14.42 7.21
C ASN A 209 25.48 13.26 8.22
N GLY A 210 25.58 12.01 7.75
CA GLY A 210 25.55 10.80 8.59
C GLY A 210 24.15 10.41 9.12
N LYS A 211 23.10 11.21 8.85
CA LYS A 211 21.73 10.88 9.26
C LYS A 211 21.23 9.64 8.53
N LEU A 212 20.61 8.71 9.27
CA LEU A 212 19.95 7.53 8.71
C LEU A 212 18.53 7.80 8.20
N TRP A 213 17.95 8.95 8.54
CA TRP A 213 16.63 9.34 8.08
C TRP A 213 16.50 10.85 8.02
N SER A 214 15.77 11.33 7.02
CA SER A 214 15.41 12.73 6.81
C SER A 214 13.90 12.85 6.60
N PRO A 215 13.29 14.00 6.94
CA PRO A 215 11.92 14.33 6.57
C PRO A 215 11.68 14.20 5.06
N ASP A 216 10.43 14.01 4.65
CA ASP A 216 10.09 13.74 3.23
C ASP A 216 10.50 14.90 2.31
N GLU A 217 10.54 16.12 2.82
CA GLU A 217 10.95 17.35 2.12
C GLU A 217 12.46 17.43 1.83
N GLU A 218 13.27 16.73 2.63
CA GLU A 218 14.73 16.68 2.52
C GLU A 218 15.22 15.46 1.72
N VAL A 219 14.32 14.55 1.31
CA VAL A 219 14.68 13.38 0.49
C VAL A 219 15.00 13.84 -0.93
N SER A 220 16.08 13.32 -1.51
CA SER A 220 16.44 13.70 -2.87
C SER A 220 15.33 13.36 -3.87
N PRO A 221 14.99 14.27 -4.81
CA PRO A 221 13.96 14.01 -5.81
C PRO A 221 14.22 12.74 -6.63
N GLU A 222 15.49 12.44 -6.91
CA GLU A 222 15.92 11.21 -7.57
C GLU A 222 15.49 9.96 -6.79
N VAL A 223 15.69 9.94 -5.47
CA VAL A 223 15.31 8.80 -4.62
C VAL A 223 13.80 8.69 -4.48
N LEU A 224 13.07 9.82 -4.39
CA LEU A 224 11.62 9.81 -4.46
C LEU A 224 11.12 9.16 -5.77
N ALA A 225 11.76 9.49 -6.91
CA ALA A 225 11.46 8.89 -8.20
C ALA A 225 11.80 7.38 -8.22
N LYS A 226 12.96 6.97 -7.71
CA LYS A 226 13.34 5.55 -7.58
C LYS A 226 12.33 4.77 -6.72
N VAL A 227 11.87 5.33 -5.61
CA VAL A 227 10.83 4.72 -4.76
C VAL A 227 9.51 4.56 -5.52
N GLN A 228 9.08 5.55 -6.30
CA GLN A 228 7.88 5.42 -7.14
C GLN A 228 8.07 4.41 -8.27
N ALA A 229 9.27 4.32 -8.84
CA ALA A 229 9.61 3.34 -9.86
C ALA A 229 9.53 1.90 -9.31
N ILE A 230 10.03 1.65 -8.11
CA ILE A 230 9.87 0.35 -7.42
C ILE A 230 8.37 0.04 -7.22
N LYS A 231 7.57 1.01 -6.79
CA LYS A 231 6.11 0.81 -6.65
C LYS A 231 5.44 0.57 -8.02
N LEU A 232 5.92 1.18 -9.10
CA LEU A 232 5.44 0.92 -10.47
C LEU A 232 5.72 -0.54 -10.86
N LEU A 233 6.94 -1.05 -10.61
CA LEU A 233 7.29 -2.44 -10.88
C LEU A 233 6.33 -3.41 -10.18
N VAL A 234 6.06 -3.17 -8.89
CA VAL A 234 5.11 -3.99 -8.13
C VAL A 234 3.71 -3.93 -8.73
N ARG A 235 3.20 -2.74 -9.06
CA ARG A 235 1.86 -2.58 -9.65
C ARG A 235 1.74 -3.23 -11.03
N TRP A 236 2.78 -3.15 -11.84
CA TRP A 236 2.85 -3.80 -13.15
C TRP A 236 2.75 -5.33 -13.01
N LEU A 237 3.52 -5.92 -12.10
CA LEU A 237 3.43 -7.35 -11.81
C LEU A 237 2.04 -7.71 -11.25
N LEU A 238 1.52 -6.95 -10.27
CA LEU A 238 0.18 -7.20 -9.73
C LEU A 238 -0.96 -7.05 -10.75
N GLY A 239 -0.72 -6.35 -11.87
CA GLY A 239 -1.62 -6.35 -13.03
C GLY A 239 -1.50 -7.64 -13.83
N MET A 240 -0.27 -8.09 -14.13
CA MET A 240 -0.03 -9.31 -14.92
C MET A 240 -0.50 -10.59 -14.22
N LYS A 241 -0.32 -10.69 -12.89
CA LYS A 241 -0.67 -11.86 -12.05
C LYS A 241 -0.16 -13.21 -12.58
N ASN A 242 0.93 -13.19 -13.34
CA ASN A 242 1.61 -14.39 -13.83
C ASN A 242 3.11 -14.12 -13.94
N ASN A 243 3.89 -15.19 -14.15
CA ASN A 243 5.33 -15.10 -14.30
C ASN A 243 5.85 -15.89 -15.53
N GLN A 244 5.06 -16.00 -16.59
CA GLN A 244 5.46 -16.73 -17.80
C GLN A 244 6.68 -16.10 -18.49
N SER A 245 6.80 -14.77 -18.44
CA SER A 245 7.91 -14.02 -19.03
C SER A 245 9.16 -13.90 -18.13
N LYS A 246 9.17 -14.55 -16.96
CA LYS A 246 10.22 -14.42 -15.92
C LYS A 246 10.47 -12.96 -15.46
N SER A 247 9.51 -12.07 -15.70
CA SER A 247 9.60 -10.66 -15.30
C SER A 247 9.65 -10.52 -13.78
N ALA A 248 8.88 -11.33 -13.05
CA ALA A 248 8.87 -11.27 -11.59
C ALA A 248 10.17 -11.78 -10.97
N ASN A 249 10.80 -12.84 -11.53
CA ASN A 249 12.13 -13.27 -11.08
C ASN A 249 13.16 -12.15 -11.23
N SER A 250 13.14 -11.45 -12.37
CA SER A 250 14.07 -10.36 -12.65
C SER A 250 13.87 -9.20 -11.67
N THR A 251 12.62 -8.84 -11.38
CA THR A 251 12.28 -7.82 -10.38
C THR A 251 12.68 -8.25 -8.97
N LEU A 252 12.38 -9.48 -8.54
CA LEU A 252 12.77 -9.98 -7.22
C LEU A 252 14.28 -9.99 -7.03
N ARG A 253 15.04 -10.38 -8.05
CA ARG A 253 16.51 -10.32 -8.03
C ARG A 253 17.03 -8.88 -7.90
N LEU A 254 16.44 -7.93 -8.62
CA LEU A 254 16.78 -6.50 -8.51
C LEU A 254 16.51 -5.96 -7.11
N LEU A 255 15.33 -6.26 -6.53
CA LEU A 255 14.97 -5.82 -5.19
C LEU A 255 15.88 -6.46 -4.12
N SER A 256 16.24 -7.73 -4.31
CA SER A 256 17.18 -8.43 -3.42
C SER A 256 18.58 -7.82 -3.51
N ALA A 257 19.07 -7.54 -4.72
CA ALA A 257 20.37 -6.87 -4.91
C ALA A 257 20.41 -5.51 -4.20
N MET A 258 19.33 -4.73 -4.26
CA MET A 258 19.21 -3.46 -3.55
C MET A 258 19.25 -3.62 -2.02
N LEU A 259 18.74 -4.72 -1.46
CA LEU A 259 18.86 -5.01 -0.03
C LEU A 259 20.27 -5.46 0.34
N VAL A 260 20.91 -6.30 -0.49
CA VAL A 260 22.30 -6.75 -0.29
C VAL A 260 23.28 -5.58 -0.32
N SER A 261 23.09 -4.63 -1.24
CA SER A 261 23.94 -3.44 -1.36
C SER A 261 23.55 -2.30 -0.41
N GLU A 262 22.76 -2.62 0.63
CA GLU A 262 22.28 -1.69 1.66
C GLU A 262 21.57 -0.45 1.12
N GLY A 263 21.00 -0.51 -0.08
CA GLY A 263 20.31 0.59 -0.76
C GLY A 263 21.14 1.31 -1.82
N ASP A 264 22.45 1.06 -1.92
CA ASP A 264 23.33 1.62 -2.96
C ASP A 264 23.49 0.61 -4.10
N LEU A 265 22.52 0.56 -5.01
CA LEU A 265 22.48 -0.44 -6.09
C LEU A 265 23.65 -0.31 -7.09
N THR A 266 24.24 0.89 -7.23
CA THR A 266 25.35 1.13 -8.15
C THR A 266 26.72 0.92 -7.49
N GLU A 267 26.75 0.85 -6.16
CA GLU A 267 27.96 0.75 -5.31
C GLU A 267 28.95 1.93 -5.51
N GLN A 268 28.48 3.04 -6.07
CA GLN A 268 29.30 4.23 -6.34
C GLN A 268 29.46 5.14 -5.12
N LYS A 269 28.78 4.84 -4.00
CA LYS A 269 28.80 5.64 -2.76
C LYS A 269 28.40 7.10 -2.96
N ARG A 270 27.49 7.33 -3.91
CA ARG A 270 26.93 8.65 -4.23
C ARG A 270 25.66 8.96 -3.45
N ILE A 271 24.89 7.92 -3.10
CA ILE A 271 23.62 8.06 -2.39
C ILE A 271 23.87 8.37 -0.90
N SER A 272 23.05 9.27 -0.31
CA SER A 272 23.13 9.55 1.13
C SER A 272 22.65 8.36 1.97
N LYS A 273 23.10 8.24 3.22
CA LYS A 273 22.63 7.16 4.13
C LYS A 273 21.12 7.20 4.39
N SER A 274 20.56 8.41 4.48
CA SER A 274 19.11 8.60 4.62
C SER A 274 18.36 8.05 3.40
N ASP A 275 18.84 8.36 2.20
CA ASP A 275 18.25 7.90 0.95
C ASP A 275 18.39 6.39 0.75
N MET A 276 19.55 5.82 1.11
CA MET A 276 19.76 4.36 1.14
C MET A 276 18.71 3.67 2.04
N SER A 277 18.42 4.24 3.21
CA SER A 277 17.38 3.73 4.11
C SER A 277 15.99 3.74 3.47
N ARG A 278 15.66 4.78 2.68
CA ARG A 278 14.39 4.85 1.90
C ARG A 278 14.33 3.74 0.84
N LEU A 279 15.44 3.47 0.16
CA LEU A 279 15.53 2.42 -0.87
C LEU A 279 15.42 1.02 -0.27
N ARG A 280 16.10 0.73 0.86
CA ARG A 280 15.94 -0.54 1.58
C ARG A 280 14.49 -0.78 2.01
N LEU A 281 13.85 0.23 2.60
CA LEU A 281 12.44 0.15 2.97
C LEU A 281 11.55 -0.09 1.75
N ALA A 282 11.81 0.57 0.63
CA ALA A 282 11.04 0.39 -0.61
C ALA A 282 11.20 -1.03 -1.18
N ALA A 283 12.42 -1.56 -1.21
CA ALA A 283 12.72 -2.91 -1.70
C ALA A 283 12.07 -4.00 -0.82
N GLY A 284 12.28 -3.95 0.50
CA GLY A 284 11.64 -4.90 1.43
C GLY A 284 10.12 -4.82 1.39
N SER A 285 9.56 -3.60 1.32
CA SER A 285 8.12 -3.40 1.16
C SER A 285 7.58 -3.97 -0.15
N ALA A 286 8.37 -3.91 -1.23
CA ALA A 286 7.99 -4.42 -2.54
C ALA A 286 7.96 -5.96 -2.57
N ILE A 287 8.99 -6.62 -2.03
CA ILE A 287 9.04 -8.08 -1.89
C ILE A 287 7.84 -8.56 -1.06
N MET A 288 7.61 -7.97 0.11
CA MET A 288 6.47 -8.29 0.97
C MET A 288 5.13 -8.03 0.27
N LYS A 289 5.03 -7.03 -0.60
CA LYS A 289 3.80 -6.76 -1.34
C LYS A 289 3.55 -7.79 -2.43
N LEU A 290 4.58 -8.24 -3.12
CA LEU A 290 4.50 -9.32 -4.12
C LEU A 290 4.15 -10.66 -3.47
N ALA A 291 4.68 -10.94 -2.28
CA ALA A 291 4.36 -12.14 -1.51
C ALA A 291 2.87 -12.28 -1.11
N GLN A 292 2.08 -11.21 -1.24
CA GLN A 292 0.63 -11.28 -1.03
C GLN A 292 -0.13 -11.85 -2.24
N GLU A 293 0.55 -12.00 -3.39
CA GLU A 293 -0.02 -12.60 -4.60
C GLU A 293 0.54 -14.02 -4.76
N PRO A 294 -0.31 -15.07 -4.80
CA PRO A 294 0.14 -16.46 -4.77
C PRO A 294 1.20 -16.82 -5.83
N CYS A 295 1.01 -16.40 -7.09
CA CYS A 295 1.93 -16.73 -8.17
C CYS A 295 3.33 -16.09 -8.01
N TYR A 296 3.44 -15.02 -7.22
CA TYR A 296 4.72 -14.40 -6.90
C TYR A 296 5.30 -14.93 -5.59
N HIS A 297 4.45 -15.27 -4.62
CA HIS A 297 4.88 -15.97 -3.42
C HIS A 297 5.59 -17.29 -3.76
N GLU A 298 5.05 -18.08 -4.68
CA GLU A 298 5.61 -19.38 -5.10
C GLU A 298 7.03 -19.31 -5.67
N ILE A 299 7.46 -18.15 -6.19
CA ILE A 299 8.79 -17.97 -6.80
C ILE A 299 9.77 -17.22 -5.91
N ILE A 300 9.32 -16.67 -4.77
CA ILE A 300 10.21 -16.03 -3.79
C ILE A 300 11.01 -17.13 -3.12
N THR A 301 12.34 -17.07 -3.24
CA THR A 301 13.20 -18.11 -2.65
C THR A 301 13.34 -17.91 -1.13
N PRO A 302 13.70 -18.97 -0.37
CA PRO A 302 13.98 -18.84 1.05
C PRO A 302 15.00 -17.75 1.39
N GLU A 303 16.04 -17.60 0.58
CA GLU A 303 17.09 -16.58 0.76
C GLU A 303 16.53 -15.17 0.56
N GLN A 304 15.65 -14.97 -0.43
CA GLN A 304 14.98 -13.69 -0.67
C GLN A 304 14.01 -13.34 0.47
N PHE A 305 13.30 -14.34 1.00
CA PHE A 305 12.45 -14.19 2.18
C PHE A 305 13.28 -13.80 3.40
N GLN A 306 14.36 -14.53 3.69
CA GLN A 306 15.25 -14.28 4.82
C GLN A 306 15.87 -12.87 4.73
N LEU A 307 16.39 -12.49 3.56
CA LEU A 307 16.91 -11.14 3.33
C LEU A 307 15.85 -10.05 3.56
N CYS A 308 14.63 -10.26 3.07
CA CYS A 308 13.51 -9.35 3.32
C CYS A 308 13.13 -9.30 4.80
N ALA A 309 13.22 -10.42 5.53
CA ALA A 309 12.90 -10.48 6.95
C ALA A 309 13.83 -9.60 7.79
N LEU A 310 15.12 -9.53 7.44
CA LEU A 310 16.12 -8.73 8.16
C LEU A 310 15.86 -7.22 8.12
N VAL A 311 15.02 -6.72 7.22
CA VAL A 311 14.59 -5.31 7.19
C VAL A 311 13.87 -4.91 8.50
N ILE A 312 13.32 -5.87 9.24
CA ILE A 312 12.74 -5.64 10.57
C ILE A 312 13.77 -5.18 11.62
N ASN A 313 15.05 -5.48 11.38
CA ASN A 313 16.21 -5.17 12.24
C ASN A 313 17.17 -4.17 11.58
N ASP A 314 16.71 -3.40 10.58
CA ASP A 314 17.49 -2.34 9.94
C ASP A 314 18.11 -1.34 10.94
N GLU A 315 19.30 -0.83 10.64
CA GLU A 315 19.96 0.22 11.46
C GLU A 315 19.06 1.45 11.68
N CYS A 316 18.25 1.79 10.68
CA CYS A 316 17.36 2.94 10.71
C CYS A 316 16.04 2.59 11.40
N TYR A 317 15.76 3.30 12.50
CA TYR A 317 14.54 3.12 13.29
C TYR A 317 13.25 3.23 12.45
N GLN A 318 13.17 4.21 11.56
CA GLN A 318 12.00 4.46 10.72
C GLN A 318 11.77 3.33 9.71
N VAL A 319 12.85 2.73 9.18
CA VAL A 319 12.76 1.56 8.29
C VAL A 319 12.12 0.39 9.04
N ARG A 320 12.66 0.04 10.21
CA ARG A 320 12.10 -1.02 11.07
C ARG A 320 10.64 -0.74 11.43
N GLN A 321 10.33 0.50 11.79
CA GLN A 321 8.99 0.91 12.18
C GLN A 321 7.97 0.76 11.06
N ILE A 322 8.24 1.35 9.90
CA ILE A 322 7.32 1.36 8.76
C ILE A 322 7.19 -0.05 8.17
N PHE A 323 8.29 -0.82 8.11
CA PHE A 323 8.25 -2.20 7.64
C PHE A 323 7.38 -3.09 8.54
N ALA A 324 7.53 -3.01 9.86
CA ALA A 324 6.69 -3.74 10.82
C ALA A 324 5.19 -3.39 10.69
N GLN A 325 4.87 -2.11 10.48
CA GLN A 325 3.48 -1.68 10.27
C GLN A 325 2.89 -2.27 8.99
N LYS A 326 3.66 -2.33 7.90
CA LYS A 326 3.24 -2.97 6.65
C LYS A 326 3.04 -4.47 6.81
N LEU A 327 3.97 -5.13 7.50
CA LEU A 327 3.90 -6.55 7.85
C LEU A 327 2.62 -6.84 8.63
N HIS A 328 2.41 -6.11 9.74
CA HIS A 328 1.22 -6.23 10.56
C HIS A 328 -0.06 -6.03 9.74
N LYS A 329 -0.14 -4.94 8.96
CA LYS A 329 -1.31 -4.61 8.14
C LYS A 329 -1.65 -5.69 7.10
N ALA A 330 -0.64 -6.33 6.50
CA ALA A 330 -0.85 -7.39 5.53
C ALA A 330 -1.30 -8.70 6.20
N LEU A 331 -0.71 -9.04 7.35
CA LEU A 331 -1.06 -10.24 8.11
C LEU A 331 -2.47 -10.18 8.72
N VAL A 332 -2.92 -9.02 9.22
CA VAL A 332 -4.29 -8.90 9.79
C VAL A 332 -5.37 -8.94 8.73
N LYS A 333 -5.02 -8.63 7.48
CA LYS A 333 -5.92 -8.81 6.32
C LYS A 333 -5.93 -10.24 5.78
N LEU A 334 -5.15 -11.15 6.38
CA LEU A 334 -4.97 -12.53 5.93
C LEU A 334 -4.51 -12.63 4.46
N LEU A 335 -3.78 -11.62 3.97
CA LEU A 335 -3.26 -11.60 2.60
C LEU A 335 -1.82 -12.11 2.50
N LEU A 336 -1.07 -12.01 3.59
CA LEU A 336 0.32 -12.44 3.62
C LEU A 336 0.41 -13.86 4.21
N PRO A 337 1.22 -14.75 3.60
CA PRO A 337 1.45 -16.10 4.12
C PRO A 337 1.95 -16.13 5.56
N LEU A 338 1.73 -17.26 6.24
CA LEU A 338 1.95 -17.39 7.67
C LEU A 338 3.43 -17.28 8.06
N GLU A 339 4.36 -17.70 7.19
CA GLU A 339 5.79 -17.65 7.46
C GLU A 339 6.29 -16.22 7.68
N TYR A 340 5.66 -15.21 7.08
CA TYR A 340 6.00 -13.81 7.33
C TYR A 340 5.66 -13.38 8.76
N MET A 341 4.76 -14.08 9.46
CA MET A 341 4.51 -13.83 10.89
C MET A 341 5.74 -14.20 11.75
N ALA A 342 6.59 -15.12 11.29
CA ALA A 342 7.83 -15.49 11.98
C ALA A 342 8.83 -14.34 12.10
N ILE A 343 8.74 -13.34 11.21
CA ILE A 343 9.59 -12.14 11.22
C ILE A 343 9.45 -11.38 12.56
N PHE A 344 8.30 -11.45 13.23
CA PHE A 344 8.13 -10.83 14.55
C PHE A 344 9.06 -11.42 15.63
N ALA A 345 9.59 -12.63 15.46
CA ALA A 345 10.56 -13.21 16.38
C ALA A 345 11.84 -12.36 16.45
N LEU A 346 12.27 -11.83 15.30
CA LEU A 346 13.50 -11.02 15.18
C LEU A 346 13.38 -9.68 15.93
N CYS A 347 12.16 -9.20 16.18
CA CYS A 347 11.93 -7.99 16.97
C CYS A 347 12.41 -8.12 18.42
N ALA A 348 12.66 -9.33 18.93
CA ALA A 348 13.25 -9.53 20.26
C ALA A 348 14.62 -8.83 20.38
N LYS A 349 15.37 -8.75 19.26
CA LYS A 349 16.66 -8.07 19.15
C LYS A 349 16.54 -6.53 19.06
N ASP A 350 15.34 -5.99 18.96
CA ASP A 350 15.15 -4.55 18.79
C ASP A 350 15.57 -3.79 20.07
N PRO A 351 16.54 -2.85 19.97
CA PRO A 351 17.03 -2.14 21.16
C PRO A 351 15.94 -1.28 21.81
N VAL A 352 14.92 -0.86 21.05
CA VAL A 352 13.86 0.04 21.51
C VAL A 352 12.75 -0.76 22.18
N LYS A 353 12.44 -0.45 23.44
CA LYS A 353 11.44 -1.18 24.23
C LYS A 353 10.03 -1.05 23.65
N GLU A 354 9.68 0.14 23.17
CA GLU A 354 8.39 0.46 22.56
C GLU A 354 8.15 -0.36 21.30
N ARG A 355 9.22 -0.66 20.55
CA ARG A 355 9.17 -1.50 19.35
C ARG A 355 8.87 -2.95 19.69
N ARG A 356 9.57 -3.51 20.69
CA ARG A 356 9.28 -4.86 21.22
C ARG A 356 7.83 -4.97 21.70
N ALA A 357 7.36 -3.99 22.46
CA ALA A 357 5.97 -3.95 22.92
C ALA A 357 4.97 -3.89 21.76
N HIS A 358 5.22 -3.05 20.76
CA HIS A 358 4.36 -2.93 19.57
C HIS A 358 4.35 -4.21 18.73
N ALA A 359 5.50 -4.86 18.52
CA ALA A 359 5.57 -6.15 17.82
C ALA A 359 4.77 -7.24 18.54
N ARG A 360 4.86 -7.30 19.88
CA ARG A 360 4.06 -8.22 20.70
C ARG A 360 2.56 -7.97 20.56
N GLN A 361 2.13 -6.70 20.56
CA GLN A 361 0.73 -6.34 20.30
C GLN A 361 0.27 -6.74 18.89
N CYS A 362 1.11 -6.51 17.88
CA CYS A 362 0.86 -6.92 16.50
C CYS A 362 0.68 -8.43 16.36
N LEU A 363 1.52 -9.21 17.05
CA LEU A 363 1.46 -10.67 17.07
C LEU A 363 0.17 -11.16 17.74
N LEU A 364 -0.15 -10.64 18.94
CA LEU A 364 -1.39 -10.95 19.67
C LEU A 364 -2.63 -10.72 18.79
N LYS A 365 -2.69 -9.58 18.10
CA LYS A 365 -3.83 -9.25 17.22
C LYS A 365 -3.94 -10.20 16.03
N ASN A 366 -2.81 -10.58 15.43
CA ASN A 366 -2.78 -11.52 14.31
C ASN A 366 -3.26 -12.92 14.69
N ILE A 367 -2.82 -13.42 15.85
CA ILE A 367 -3.26 -14.71 16.42
C ILE A 367 -4.76 -14.67 16.69
N SER A 368 -5.24 -13.60 17.34
CA SER A 368 -6.65 -13.44 17.68
C SER A 368 -7.56 -13.40 16.44
N ILE A 369 -7.19 -12.64 15.40
CA ILE A 369 -7.98 -12.55 14.16
C ILE A 369 -8.06 -13.91 13.47
N ARG A 370 -6.94 -14.64 13.38
CA ARG A 370 -6.88 -15.97 12.75
C ARG A 370 -7.74 -16.98 13.49
N ARG A 371 -7.63 -17.05 14.82
CA ARG A 371 -8.44 -17.95 15.64
C ARG A 371 -9.94 -17.64 15.53
N GLU A 372 -10.32 -16.36 15.56
CA GLU A 372 -11.72 -15.97 15.38
C GLU A 372 -12.23 -16.28 13.97
N TYR A 373 -11.42 -16.05 12.94
CA TYR A 373 -11.77 -16.40 11.57
C TYR A 373 -12.01 -17.91 11.42
N ILE A 374 -11.14 -18.75 11.96
CA ILE A 374 -11.31 -20.22 11.94
C ILE A 374 -12.60 -20.63 12.66
N LYS A 375 -12.90 -20.01 13.80
CA LYS A 375 -14.11 -20.29 14.59
C LYS A 375 -15.40 -19.93 13.84
N GLN A 376 -15.41 -18.80 13.15
CA GLN A 376 -16.61 -18.30 12.45
C GLN A 376 -16.83 -18.95 11.08
N ASN A 377 -15.81 -19.57 10.49
CA ASN A 377 -15.86 -20.06 9.11
C ASN A 377 -15.57 -21.58 9.06
N PRO A 378 -16.60 -22.44 9.00
CA PRO A 378 -16.42 -23.89 8.94
C PRO A 378 -15.56 -24.38 7.76
N MET A 379 -15.57 -23.67 6.64
CA MET A 379 -14.72 -23.99 5.46
C MET A 379 -13.23 -23.66 5.65
N ALA A 380 -12.84 -23.03 6.77
CA ALA A 380 -11.44 -22.73 7.06
C ALA A 380 -10.59 -23.99 7.31
N SER A 381 -11.22 -25.16 7.56
CA SER A 381 -10.52 -26.44 7.78
C SER A 381 -9.61 -26.83 6.61
N GLU A 382 -9.99 -26.52 5.38
CA GLU A 382 -9.20 -26.81 4.17
C GLU A 382 -7.93 -25.93 4.05
N LYS A 383 -7.89 -24.82 4.81
CA LYS A 383 -6.79 -23.85 4.83
C LYS A 383 -6.13 -23.76 6.21
N LEU A 384 -6.28 -24.80 7.03
CA LEU A 384 -5.81 -24.76 8.41
C LEU A 384 -4.30 -24.50 8.51
N VAL A 385 -3.51 -25.07 7.60
CA VAL A 385 -2.04 -24.87 7.55
C VAL A 385 -1.66 -23.41 7.36
N SER A 386 -2.41 -22.65 6.56
CA SER A 386 -2.12 -21.23 6.29
C SER A 386 -2.73 -20.27 7.31
N LEU A 387 -3.68 -20.74 8.13
CA LEU A 387 -4.45 -19.91 9.06
C LEU A 387 -4.13 -20.17 10.53
N LEU A 388 -3.86 -21.42 10.93
CA LEU A 388 -3.67 -21.78 12.33
C LEU A 388 -2.32 -21.24 12.83
N PRO A 389 -2.30 -20.34 13.83
CA PRO A 389 -1.09 -19.61 14.21
C PRO A 389 0.08 -20.48 14.64
N GLU A 390 -0.18 -21.66 15.21
CA GLU A 390 0.82 -22.61 15.68
C GLU A 390 1.76 -23.07 14.55
N TYR A 391 1.32 -23.10 13.29
CA TYR A 391 2.18 -23.43 12.14
C TYR A 391 3.27 -22.39 11.86
N VAL A 392 3.30 -21.25 12.58
CA VAL A 392 4.43 -20.31 12.50
C VAL A 392 5.71 -20.89 13.11
N VAL A 393 5.60 -21.87 14.01
CA VAL A 393 6.74 -22.38 14.79
C VAL A 393 7.85 -22.96 13.90
N PRO A 394 7.58 -23.86 12.93
CA PRO A 394 8.60 -24.32 12.00
C PRO A 394 9.28 -23.20 11.21
N TYR A 395 8.52 -22.21 10.73
CA TYR A 395 9.07 -21.08 9.98
C TYR A 395 9.96 -20.20 10.85
N MET A 396 9.58 -19.98 12.11
CA MET A 396 10.38 -19.26 13.08
C MET A 396 11.70 -19.98 13.36
N ILE A 397 11.67 -21.28 13.61
CA ILE A 397 12.89 -22.07 13.84
C ILE A 397 13.79 -22.01 12.61
N HIS A 398 13.23 -22.20 11.42
CA HIS A 398 13.99 -22.13 10.17
C HIS A 398 14.61 -20.74 9.93
N LEU A 399 13.85 -19.67 10.18
CA LEU A 399 14.34 -18.29 10.04
C LEU A 399 15.49 -18.01 11.00
N LEU A 400 15.35 -18.39 12.27
CA LEU A 400 16.36 -18.17 13.31
C LEU A 400 17.61 -19.03 13.11
N ALA A 401 17.47 -20.25 12.59
CA ALA A 401 18.59 -21.11 12.26
C ALA A 401 19.46 -20.56 11.11
N HIS A 402 18.92 -19.67 10.29
CA HIS A 402 19.62 -18.99 9.19
C HIS A 402 19.85 -17.50 9.46
N ASP A 403 19.68 -17.06 10.71
CA ASP A 403 19.96 -15.69 11.10
C ASP A 403 21.47 -15.39 10.95
N PRO A 404 21.87 -14.27 10.30
CA PRO A 404 23.28 -13.97 10.07
C PRO A 404 24.13 -13.84 11.34
N ASP A 405 23.52 -13.53 12.49
CA ASP A 405 24.22 -13.43 13.77
C ASP A 405 24.48 -14.83 14.38
N PHE A 406 23.74 -15.85 13.96
CA PHE A 406 23.89 -17.23 14.44
C PHE A 406 24.90 -18.02 13.60
N THR A 407 26.17 -17.76 13.88
CA THR A 407 27.32 -18.32 13.13
C THR A 407 27.95 -19.55 13.81
N LYS A 408 27.81 -19.67 15.14
CA LYS A 408 28.46 -20.70 15.95
C LYS A 408 27.42 -21.48 16.76
N GLN A 409 27.19 -22.72 16.36
CA GLN A 409 26.12 -23.56 16.92
C GLN A 409 26.25 -23.86 18.42
N GLN A 410 27.45 -23.76 18.99
CA GLN A 410 27.73 -24.04 20.40
C GLN A 410 28.01 -22.77 21.23
N ASP A 411 27.92 -21.59 20.62
CA ASP A 411 28.13 -20.33 21.31
C ASP A 411 26.92 -20.02 22.21
N ILE A 412 27.18 -19.88 23.51
CA ILE A 412 26.13 -19.74 24.52
C ILE A 412 25.40 -18.40 24.39
N ASP A 413 26.12 -17.34 24.02
CA ASP A 413 25.52 -16.00 23.89
C ASP A 413 24.61 -15.96 22.66
N GLN A 414 25.05 -16.51 21.52
CA GLN A 414 24.18 -16.61 20.34
C GLN A 414 22.96 -17.50 20.59
N LEU A 415 23.11 -18.63 21.29
CA LEU A 415 21.99 -19.49 21.67
C LEU A 415 21.01 -18.80 22.62
N ARG A 416 21.49 -17.91 23.50
CA ARG A 416 20.62 -17.08 24.36
C ARG A 416 19.80 -16.11 23.51
N ASP A 417 20.39 -15.47 22.52
CA ASP A 417 19.68 -14.56 21.62
C ASP A 417 18.60 -15.30 20.80
N ILE A 418 18.92 -16.50 20.29
CA ILE A 418 17.94 -17.37 19.63
C ILE A 418 16.80 -17.75 20.58
N LYS A 419 17.12 -18.13 21.82
CA LYS A 419 16.11 -18.45 22.85
C LYS A 419 15.19 -17.26 23.11
N GLU A 420 15.72 -16.04 23.21
CA GLU A 420 14.91 -14.84 23.42
C GLU A 420 13.95 -14.58 22.24
N CYS A 421 14.42 -14.77 21.00
CA CYS A 421 13.58 -14.67 19.81
C CYS A 421 12.46 -15.72 19.78
N LEU A 422 12.79 -16.99 20.10
CA LEU A 422 11.81 -18.07 20.21
C LEU A 422 10.77 -17.75 21.29
N TRP A 423 11.24 -17.34 22.47
CA TRP A 423 10.37 -17.03 23.60
C TRP A 423 9.43 -15.86 23.31
N PHE A 424 9.90 -14.83 22.61
CA PHE A 424 9.10 -13.67 22.21
C PHE A 424 7.82 -14.05 21.45
N MET A 425 7.89 -15.08 20.60
CA MET A 425 6.73 -15.61 19.87
C MET A 425 5.93 -16.64 20.69
N LEU A 426 6.63 -17.60 21.30
CA LEU A 426 5.99 -18.73 22.00
C LEU A 426 5.17 -18.26 23.21
N GLU A 427 5.68 -17.28 23.98
CA GLU A 427 4.96 -16.71 25.11
C GLU A 427 3.55 -16.22 24.70
N VAL A 428 3.46 -15.62 23.51
CA VAL A 428 2.21 -15.09 22.96
C VAL A 428 1.31 -16.20 22.41
N LEU A 429 1.87 -17.15 21.66
CA LEU A 429 1.13 -18.28 21.11
C LEU A 429 0.50 -19.15 22.21
N MET A 430 1.23 -19.35 23.30
CA MET A 430 0.89 -20.20 24.45
C MET A 430 0.00 -19.49 25.49
N THR A 431 -0.29 -18.20 25.33
CA THR A 431 -1.11 -17.44 26.30
C THR A 431 -2.51 -18.07 26.49
N LYS A 432 -3.05 -18.72 25.46
CA LYS A 432 -4.30 -19.49 25.53
C LYS A 432 -4.01 -20.95 25.23
N ASN A 433 -4.02 -21.79 26.26
CA ASN A 433 -3.90 -23.25 26.11
C ASN A 433 -5.27 -23.85 25.74
N GLU A 434 -5.77 -23.52 24.55
CA GLU A 434 -7.00 -24.07 23.97
C GLU A 434 -6.64 -25.19 22.97
N ASN A 435 -7.48 -26.22 22.86
CA ASN A 435 -7.38 -27.28 21.83
C ASN A 435 -6.04 -28.02 21.72
N ASN A 436 -5.37 -28.33 22.84
CA ASN A 436 -4.06 -29.03 22.87
C ASN A 436 -2.95 -28.32 22.07
N SER A 437 -3.02 -26.99 21.92
CA SER A 437 -2.06 -26.17 21.18
C SER A 437 -0.60 -26.45 21.58
N HIS A 438 -0.31 -26.65 22.87
CA HIS A 438 1.05 -26.96 23.35
C HIS A 438 1.57 -28.31 22.85
N ALA A 439 0.73 -29.34 22.92
CA ALA A 439 1.10 -30.68 22.43
C ALA A 439 1.30 -30.68 20.91
N PHE A 440 0.47 -29.90 20.20
CA PHE A 440 0.59 -29.73 18.76
C PHE A 440 1.90 -29.04 18.36
N MET A 441 2.26 -27.93 19.03
CA MET A 441 3.54 -27.25 18.80
C MET A 441 4.73 -28.15 19.14
N LYS A 442 4.69 -28.87 20.26
CA LYS A 442 5.72 -29.86 20.60
C LYS A 442 5.87 -30.92 19.50
N LYS A 443 4.74 -31.40 18.95
CA LYS A 443 4.76 -32.41 17.90
C LYS A 443 5.35 -31.92 16.58
N MET A 444 5.27 -30.61 16.29
CA MET A 444 5.94 -30.03 15.11
C MET A 444 7.45 -29.86 15.30
N THR A 445 7.94 -29.84 16.54
CA THR A 445 9.36 -29.71 16.86
C THR A 445 10.08 -31.04 17.08
N GLU A 446 9.32 -32.11 17.34
CA GLU A 446 9.79 -33.51 17.34
C GLU A 446 10.01 -33.99 15.91
#